data_AF-A0A1V5M9C0-F1
#
_entry.id   AF-A0A1V5M9C0-F1
#
_cell.length_a   1.000
_cell.length_b   1.000
_cell.length_c   1.000
_cell.angle_alpha   90.00
_cell.angle_beta   90.00
_cell.angle_gamma   90.00
#
_symmetry.space_group_name_H-M   'P 1'
#
loop_
_entity.id
_entity.type
_entity.pdbx_description
1 polymer ?
#
loop_
_entity_poly.entity_id
_entity_poly.type
_entity_poly.pdbx_seq_one_letter_code
_entity_poly.pdbx_strand_id
1 'polypeptide(L)'
;MLRRDHVRSPEVEELLAQYSQVSQGPSNTFSMLDNADLKLPMIKNEEGVEVQLTHGNYIVFLQSRNPEVRKAAYLGMMSAFDGMRNTIAANYAAKVKGNIFEARARKYPSALAAALGPDNVPLSVYKNLVATAHEYLPVLRRYLDLRKEELAQRNELVDGKLHMWDLYVPIVGDVDYQIDYPAAQKQILKAVAPLGSEYVQALDGGFNSRWVDVHENKGKRSGAYSSGCYGTPPYMLMNWQDNLENMFTLAHEAGHSMHSWFTRKNQPYVYGDYTIFVAEVASTCNEALLAHHLLSVEKSDDVRRYLINHQLEAFRTTFFRQTLFAEFEMLAHEAAEKGEALTADKLSEIFLDLNRKYYGDVVDDNDAVKVEWARIPHFYNSFYVYKYATGISAATALSAQILKEGQPAVDRYLKFLSGGCSDFSINLLQGAGVDLSSPDAIKSALDVFTSYLDQLEALIVQADADEKATKG
;
A
#
# COMPACT_ATOMS: atom_id res chain seq x y z
N MET A 1 -18.79 23.14 -8.48
CA MET A 1 -19.93 23.52 -7.61
C MET A 1 -19.96 22.78 -6.27
N LEU A 2 -19.40 21.56 -6.15
CA LEU A 2 -19.43 20.78 -4.89
C LEU A 2 -18.82 21.47 -3.66
N ARG A 3 -17.80 22.32 -3.82
CA ARG A 3 -17.24 23.09 -2.70
C ARG A 3 -18.12 24.27 -2.27
N ARG A 4 -19.08 24.71 -3.09
CA ARG A 4 -19.83 25.97 -2.87
C ARG A 4 -20.57 25.97 -1.54
N ASP A 5 -21.15 24.84 -1.16
CA ASP A 5 -21.91 24.70 0.09
C ASP A 5 -21.02 24.63 1.33
N HIS A 6 -19.71 24.39 1.11
CA HIS A 6 -18.68 24.25 2.14
C HIS A 6 -17.71 25.44 2.19
N VAL A 7 -17.85 26.39 1.27
CA VAL A 7 -17.19 27.70 1.32
C VAL A 7 -17.97 28.60 2.28
N ARG A 8 -17.25 29.25 3.19
CA ARG A 8 -17.80 30.07 4.26
C ARG A 8 -17.73 31.55 3.88
N SER A 9 -18.19 32.43 4.78
CA SER A 9 -18.03 33.87 4.57
C SER A 9 -16.53 34.22 4.46
N PRO A 10 -16.16 35.33 3.77
CA PRO A 10 -14.76 35.73 3.66
C PRO A 10 -14.03 35.82 5.00
N GLU A 11 -14.67 36.34 6.04
CA GLU A 11 -14.13 36.40 7.40
C GLU A 11 -13.81 35.01 7.98
N VAL A 12 -14.70 34.02 7.77
CA VAL A 12 -14.48 32.66 8.24
C VAL A 12 -13.39 31.96 7.42
N GLU A 13 -13.36 32.17 6.10
CA GLU A 13 -12.28 31.61 5.27
C GLU A 13 -10.92 32.22 5.60
N GLU A 14 -10.86 33.50 5.92
CA GLU A 14 -9.64 34.15 6.41
C GLU A 14 -9.18 33.54 7.74
N LEU A 15 -10.10 33.35 8.70
CA LEU A 15 -9.79 32.70 9.97
C LEU A 15 -9.32 31.25 9.77
N LEU A 16 -9.98 30.48 8.89
CA LEU A 16 -9.59 29.10 8.56
C LEU A 16 -8.22 29.05 7.87
N ALA A 17 -7.92 30.01 7.00
CA ALA A 17 -6.61 30.11 6.37
C ALA A 17 -5.51 30.40 7.39
N GLN A 18 -5.74 31.28 8.37
CA GLN A 18 -4.80 31.51 9.47
C GLN A 18 -4.67 30.29 10.40
N TYR A 19 -5.79 29.61 10.69
CA TYR A 19 -5.81 28.39 11.47
C TYR A 19 -4.99 27.25 10.84
N SER A 20 -4.87 27.22 9.50
CA SER A 20 -4.13 26.17 8.79
C SER A 20 -2.67 26.04 9.21
N GLN A 21 -2.03 27.12 9.68
CA GLN A 21 -0.66 27.08 10.21
C GLN A 21 -0.61 26.38 11.56
N VAL A 22 -1.64 26.55 12.39
CA VAL A 22 -1.79 25.90 13.69
C VAL A 22 -2.18 24.44 13.52
N SER A 23 -3.06 24.11 12.57
CA SER A 23 -3.54 22.75 12.33
C SER A 23 -2.48 21.81 11.74
N GLN A 24 -1.40 22.36 11.18
CA GLN A 24 -0.20 21.61 10.78
C GLN A 24 0.72 21.23 11.95
N GLY A 25 0.58 21.89 13.10
CA GLY A 25 1.41 21.66 14.28
C GLY A 25 1.57 20.18 14.66
N PRO A 26 0.48 19.41 14.79
CA PRO A 26 0.58 17.99 15.15
C PRO A 26 1.40 17.15 14.17
N SER A 27 1.26 17.39 12.86
CA SER A 27 2.01 16.65 11.84
C SER A 27 3.50 16.98 11.91
N ASN A 28 3.86 18.26 12.12
CA ASN A 28 5.24 18.69 12.29
C ASN A 28 5.85 18.11 13.57
N THR A 29 5.11 18.17 14.69
CA THR A 29 5.54 17.59 15.97
C THR A 29 5.77 16.09 15.86
N PHE A 30 4.87 15.35 15.22
CA PHE A 30 5.06 13.92 15.00
C PHE A 30 6.28 13.64 14.13
N SER A 31 6.45 14.39 13.03
CA SER A 31 7.60 14.22 12.13
C SER A 31 8.93 14.45 12.83
N MET A 32 9.04 15.44 13.72
CA MET A 32 10.27 15.69 14.49
C MET A 32 10.47 14.61 15.56
N LEU A 33 9.40 14.23 16.26
CA LEU A 33 9.46 13.14 17.24
C LEU A 33 9.96 11.85 16.59
N ASP A 34 9.32 11.41 15.50
CA ASP A 34 9.55 10.12 14.86
C ASP A 34 10.91 10.03 14.14
N ASN A 35 11.32 11.10 13.44
CA ASN A 35 12.50 11.08 12.58
C ASN A 35 13.77 11.65 13.23
N ALA A 36 13.65 12.48 14.28
CA ALA A 36 14.80 13.17 14.88
C ALA A 36 15.00 12.81 16.36
N ASP A 37 13.95 12.81 17.17
CA ASP A 37 14.09 12.69 18.63
C ASP A 37 13.99 11.25 19.15
N LEU A 38 13.20 10.41 18.48
CA LEU A 38 12.94 9.03 18.93
C LEU A 38 14.22 8.21 18.90
N LYS A 39 14.60 7.68 20.07
CA LYS A 39 15.74 6.78 20.21
C LYS A 39 15.26 5.34 20.17
N LEU A 40 15.61 4.66 19.09
CA LEU A 40 15.40 3.22 18.97
C LEU A 40 16.51 2.46 19.73
N PRO A 41 16.26 1.24 20.20
CA PRO A 41 17.24 0.49 20.98
C PRO A 41 18.31 -0.19 20.11
N MET A 42 19.36 -0.68 20.75
CA MET A 42 20.26 -1.67 20.15
C MET A 42 19.58 -3.03 20.14
N ILE A 43 19.76 -3.80 19.07
CA ILE A 43 19.32 -5.19 18.95
C ILE A 43 20.49 -6.06 18.47
N LYS A 44 20.37 -7.38 18.61
CA LYS A 44 21.33 -8.31 18.00
C LYS A 44 20.87 -8.68 16.59
N ASN A 45 21.78 -8.59 15.62
CA ASN A 45 21.55 -9.06 14.26
C ASN A 45 21.78 -10.59 14.13
N GLU A 46 21.75 -11.12 12.91
CA GLU A 46 21.92 -12.56 12.65
C GLU A 46 23.30 -13.08 13.11
N GLU A 47 24.35 -12.27 13.03
CA GLU A 47 25.70 -12.61 13.50
C GLU A 47 25.87 -12.44 15.03
N GLY A 48 24.81 -12.04 15.75
CA GLY A 48 24.85 -11.79 17.19
C GLY A 48 25.53 -10.48 17.59
N VAL A 49 25.83 -9.61 16.63
CA VAL A 49 26.45 -8.30 16.83
C VAL A 49 25.37 -7.29 17.23
N GLU A 50 25.68 -6.45 18.23
CA GLU A 50 24.80 -5.35 18.60
C GLU A 50 24.80 -4.26 17.51
N VAL A 51 23.62 -3.98 16.98
CA VAL A 51 23.38 -2.98 15.96
C VAL A 51 22.26 -2.04 16.39
N GLN A 52 22.40 -0.77 16.02
CA GLN A 52 21.39 0.24 16.27
C GLN A 52 20.17 -0.02 15.38
N LEU A 53 18.99 -0.19 15.99
CA LEU A 53 17.75 -0.23 15.23
C LEU A 53 17.46 1.16 14.65
N THR A 54 17.03 1.19 13.39
CA THR A 54 16.65 2.40 12.65
C THR A 54 15.39 2.12 11.86
N HIS A 55 14.68 3.16 11.40
CA HIS A 55 13.55 2.97 10.48
C HIS A 55 13.97 2.25 9.18
N GLY A 56 15.19 2.49 8.69
CA GLY A 56 15.69 1.92 7.43
C GLY A 56 16.05 0.44 7.50
N ASN A 57 16.60 -0.04 8.61
CA ASN A 57 16.95 -1.46 8.78
C ASN A 57 15.85 -2.29 9.46
N TYR A 58 14.79 -1.65 9.98
CA TYR A 58 13.69 -2.35 10.66
C TYR A 58 13.06 -3.45 9.80
N ILE A 59 12.69 -3.14 8.56
CA ILE A 59 12.04 -4.12 7.68
C ILE A 59 12.99 -5.26 7.30
N VAL A 60 14.28 -4.96 7.12
CA VAL A 60 15.32 -5.96 6.85
C VAL A 60 15.39 -6.97 8.00
N PHE A 61 15.37 -6.49 9.25
CA PHE A 61 15.36 -7.39 10.40
C PHE A 61 14.05 -8.18 10.54
N LEU A 62 12.90 -7.63 10.14
CA LEU A 62 11.64 -8.38 10.10
C LEU A 62 11.58 -9.42 8.99
N GLN A 63 12.46 -9.33 7.98
CA GLN A 63 12.60 -10.31 6.91
C GLN A 63 13.61 -11.42 7.25
N SER A 64 14.37 -11.26 8.34
CA SER A 64 15.35 -12.25 8.82
C SER A 64 14.74 -13.63 9.00
N ARG A 65 15.46 -14.69 8.60
CA ARG A 65 15.07 -16.08 8.87
C ARG A 65 15.21 -16.42 10.36
N ASN A 66 16.04 -15.69 11.10
CA ASN A 66 16.21 -15.89 12.53
C ASN A 66 15.04 -15.26 13.33
N PRO A 67 14.19 -16.06 14.00
CA PRO A 67 13.01 -15.55 14.68
C PRO A 67 13.33 -14.63 15.87
N GLU A 68 14.49 -14.80 16.53
CA GLU A 68 14.91 -13.91 17.61
C GLU A 68 15.28 -12.51 17.12
N VAL A 69 15.85 -12.42 15.90
CA VAL A 69 16.18 -11.12 15.27
C VAL A 69 14.89 -10.36 14.94
N ARG A 70 13.91 -11.04 14.31
CA ARG A 70 12.59 -10.45 14.00
C ARG A 70 11.88 -9.95 15.25
N LYS A 71 11.82 -10.80 16.28
CA LYS A 71 11.20 -10.49 17.58
C LYS A 71 11.89 -9.31 18.27
N ALA A 72 13.22 -9.30 18.34
CA ALA A 72 13.97 -8.21 18.94
C ALA A 72 13.75 -6.88 18.21
N ALA A 73 13.74 -6.89 16.86
CA ALA A 73 13.47 -5.71 16.07
C ALA A 73 12.05 -5.17 16.32
N TYR A 74 11.03 -6.03 16.26
CA TYR A 74 9.64 -5.63 16.49
C TYR A 74 9.40 -5.07 17.89
N LEU A 75 9.81 -5.81 18.93
CA LEU A 75 9.64 -5.36 20.33
C LEU A 75 10.48 -4.12 20.62
N GLY A 76 11.68 -4.03 20.06
CA GLY A 76 12.53 -2.85 20.17
C GLY A 76 11.86 -1.62 19.57
N MET A 77 11.24 -1.76 18.41
CA MET A 77 10.47 -0.69 17.78
C MET A 77 9.24 -0.32 18.63
N MET A 78 8.39 -1.28 18.99
CA MET A 78 7.15 -1.01 19.74
C MET A 78 7.44 -0.38 21.11
N SER A 79 8.49 -0.83 21.82
CA SER A 79 8.83 -0.28 23.14
C SER A 79 9.24 1.20 23.11
N ALA A 80 9.91 1.64 22.03
CA ALA A 80 10.25 3.05 21.86
C ALA A 80 8.98 3.92 21.71
N PHE A 81 7.99 3.45 20.95
CA PHE A 81 6.71 4.15 20.79
C PHE A 81 5.84 4.07 22.06
N ASP A 82 5.83 2.93 22.74
CA ASP A 82 5.12 2.75 24.01
C ASP A 82 5.64 3.75 25.07
N GLY A 83 6.96 3.95 25.15
CA GLY A 83 7.59 4.93 26.04
C GLY A 83 7.14 6.38 25.82
N MET A 84 6.63 6.71 24.62
CA MET A 84 6.12 8.03 24.25
C MET A 84 4.61 8.05 23.99
N ARG A 85 3.88 6.95 24.27
CA ARG A 85 2.48 6.74 23.83
C ARG A 85 1.53 7.86 24.25
N ASN A 86 1.70 8.43 25.43
CA ASN A 86 0.85 9.51 25.93
C ASN A 86 1.05 10.81 25.13
N THR A 87 2.30 11.14 24.82
CA THR A 87 2.65 12.32 24.01
C THR A 87 2.10 12.17 22.59
N ILE A 88 2.29 10.98 22.00
CA ILE A 88 1.80 10.69 20.64
C ILE A 88 0.26 10.68 20.62
N ALA A 89 -0.40 10.12 21.63
CA ALA A 89 -1.87 10.16 21.77
C ALA A 89 -2.39 11.59 21.86
N ALA A 90 -1.80 12.43 22.70
CA ALA A 90 -2.20 13.83 22.84
C ALA A 90 -2.02 14.61 21.52
N ASN A 91 -0.93 14.34 20.81
CA ASN A 91 -0.64 14.94 19.52
C ASN A 91 -1.64 14.48 18.43
N TYR A 92 -1.90 13.17 18.34
CA TYR A 92 -2.89 12.62 17.41
C TYR A 92 -4.31 13.11 17.74
N ALA A 93 -4.69 13.17 19.01
CA ALA A 93 -5.96 13.73 19.45
C ALA A 93 -6.13 15.20 19.03
N ALA A 94 -5.05 15.99 19.06
CA ALA A 94 -5.06 17.37 18.55
C ALA A 94 -5.29 17.40 17.03
N LYS A 95 -4.66 16.50 16.27
CA LYS A 95 -4.89 16.36 14.83
C LYS A 95 -6.36 16.02 14.53
N VAL A 96 -6.92 15.01 15.19
CA VAL A 96 -8.32 14.60 15.02
C VAL A 96 -9.28 15.75 15.37
N LYS A 97 -9.04 16.47 16.47
CA LYS A 97 -9.85 17.64 16.84
C LYS A 97 -9.78 18.75 15.80
N GLY A 98 -8.61 18.97 15.19
CA GLY A 98 -8.46 19.93 14.09
C GLY A 98 -9.29 19.55 12.87
N ASN A 99 -9.26 18.27 12.47
CA ASN A 99 -10.08 17.77 11.37
C ASN A 99 -11.59 17.94 11.65
N ILE A 100 -12.04 17.64 12.87
CA ILE A 100 -13.44 17.83 13.29
C ILE A 100 -13.83 19.31 13.29
N PHE A 101 -12.94 20.19 13.77
CA PHE A 101 -13.15 21.64 13.74
C PHE A 101 -13.33 22.13 12.30
N GLU A 102 -12.42 21.77 11.39
CA GLU A 102 -12.49 22.16 9.99
C GLU A 102 -13.77 21.64 9.32
N ALA A 103 -14.13 20.37 9.57
CA ALA A 103 -15.35 19.77 9.05
C ALA A 103 -16.60 20.56 9.49
N ARG A 104 -16.72 20.85 10.79
CA ARG A 104 -17.86 21.62 11.33
C ARG A 104 -17.87 23.06 10.80
N ALA A 105 -16.72 23.73 10.79
CA ALA A 105 -16.59 25.09 10.29
C ALA A 105 -17.00 25.18 8.82
N ARG A 106 -16.68 24.16 8.02
CA ARG A 106 -17.05 23.98 6.61
C ARG A 106 -18.40 23.30 6.39
N LYS A 107 -19.20 23.09 7.45
CA LYS A 107 -20.54 22.47 7.42
C LYS A 107 -20.59 21.06 6.80
N TYR A 108 -19.51 20.29 6.91
CA TYR A 108 -19.57 18.86 6.65
C TYR A 108 -20.20 18.12 7.83
N PRO A 109 -20.89 16.99 7.57
CA PRO A 109 -21.53 16.20 8.63
C PRO A 109 -20.54 15.43 9.51
N SER A 110 -19.32 15.17 9.02
CA SER A 110 -18.24 14.50 9.73
C SER A 110 -16.88 14.86 9.15
N ALA A 111 -15.81 14.60 9.90
CA ALA A 111 -14.43 14.71 9.44
C ALA A 111 -14.15 13.81 8.22
N LEU A 112 -14.71 12.60 8.22
CA LEU A 112 -14.64 11.69 7.07
C LEU A 112 -15.27 12.34 5.82
N ALA A 113 -16.49 12.88 5.92
CA ALA A 113 -17.14 13.56 4.80
C ALA A 113 -16.35 14.78 4.30
N ALA A 114 -15.72 15.53 5.21
CA ALA A 114 -14.88 16.67 4.86
C ALA A 114 -13.61 16.25 4.10
N ALA A 115 -13.03 15.10 4.43
CA ALA A 115 -11.84 14.59 3.75
C ALA A 115 -12.14 14.01 2.36
N LEU A 116 -13.30 13.36 2.19
CA LEU A 116 -13.69 12.74 0.91
C LEU A 116 -14.34 13.74 -0.07
N GLY A 117 -14.99 14.78 0.44
CA GLY A 117 -15.78 15.74 -0.35
C GLY A 117 -15.01 16.44 -1.48
N PRO A 118 -13.77 16.94 -1.27
CA PRO A 118 -12.99 17.62 -2.32
C PRO A 118 -12.72 16.76 -3.57
N ASP A 119 -12.62 15.44 -3.39
CA ASP A 119 -12.38 14.45 -4.45
C ASP A 119 -13.71 13.88 -5.02
N ASN A 120 -14.87 14.37 -4.53
CA ASN A 120 -16.21 13.86 -4.85
C ASN A 120 -16.37 12.35 -4.57
N VAL A 121 -15.71 11.84 -3.53
CA VAL A 121 -15.80 10.43 -3.15
C VAL A 121 -16.99 10.25 -2.21
N PRO A 122 -17.98 9.40 -2.52
CA PRO A 122 -19.09 9.15 -1.61
C PRO A 122 -18.62 8.30 -0.41
N LEU A 123 -19.23 8.52 0.76
CA LEU A 123 -18.93 7.75 1.97
C LEU A 123 -19.11 6.23 1.79
N SER A 124 -19.94 5.82 0.84
CA SER A 124 -20.14 4.40 0.51
C SER A 124 -18.84 3.73 0.04
N VAL A 125 -17.94 4.43 -0.66
CA VAL A 125 -16.64 3.87 -1.09
C VAL A 125 -15.85 3.39 0.14
N TYR A 126 -15.74 4.24 1.16
CA TYR A 126 -15.01 3.94 2.39
C TYR A 126 -15.68 2.82 3.19
N LYS A 127 -17.02 2.87 3.31
CA LYS A 127 -17.79 1.86 4.05
C LYS A 127 -17.78 0.50 3.36
N ASN A 128 -17.91 0.47 2.04
CA ASN A 128 -17.86 -0.76 1.24
C ASN A 128 -16.47 -1.38 1.29
N LEU A 129 -15.41 -0.58 1.30
CA LEU A 129 -14.05 -1.08 1.49
C LEU A 129 -13.92 -1.85 2.81
N VAL A 130 -14.30 -1.22 3.93
CA VAL A 130 -14.22 -1.83 5.27
C VAL A 130 -15.11 -3.08 5.35
N ALA A 131 -16.36 -2.99 4.90
CA ALA A 131 -17.29 -4.11 4.94
C ALA A 131 -16.81 -5.30 4.09
N THR A 132 -16.33 -5.04 2.87
CA THR A 132 -15.84 -6.10 1.99
C THR A 132 -14.55 -6.72 2.53
N ALA A 133 -13.65 -5.92 3.12
CA ALA A 133 -12.48 -6.47 3.79
C ALA A 133 -12.86 -7.44 4.91
N HIS A 134 -13.91 -7.13 5.70
CA HIS A 134 -14.44 -8.03 6.73
C HIS A 134 -14.96 -9.35 6.17
N GLU A 135 -15.67 -9.31 5.03
CA GLU A 135 -16.17 -10.52 4.34
C GLU A 135 -15.03 -11.48 3.95
N TYR A 136 -13.84 -10.96 3.62
CA TYR A 136 -12.70 -11.76 3.16
C TYR A 136 -11.63 -12.01 4.24
N LEU A 137 -11.85 -11.59 5.49
CA LEU A 137 -10.95 -11.96 6.59
C LEU A 137 -10.74 -13.46 6.74
N PRO A 138 -11.72 -14.36 6.50
CA PRO A 138 -11.47 -15.79 6.48
C PRO A 138 -10.39 -16.21 5.48
N VAL A 139 -10.32 -15.58 4.30
CA VAL A 139 -9.29 -15.88 3.29
C VAL A 139 -7.93 -15.33 3.72
N LEU A 140 -7.88 -14.11 4.29
CA LEU A 140 -6.65 -13.59 4.89
C LEU A 140 -6.11 -14.54 5.97
N ARG A 141 -6.98 -15.04 6.85
CA ARG A 141 -6.59 -15.96 7.92
C ARG A 141 -6.10 -17.29 7.37
N ARG A 142 -6.74 -17.84 6.32
CA ARG A 142 -6.26 -19.02 5.61
C ARG A 142 -4.82 -18.85 5.09
N TYR A 143 -4.51 -17.69 4.50
CA TYR A 143 -3.14 -17.38 4.09
C TYR A 143 -2.15 -17.31 5.26
N LEU A 144 -2.58 -16.77 6.40
CA LEU A 144 -1.74 -16.69 7.59
C LEU A 144 -1.54 -18.05 8.26
N ASP A 145 -2.53 -18.94 8.19
CA ASP A 145 -2.40 -20.33 8.64
C ASP A 145 -1.36 -21.05 7.78
N LEU A 146 -1.42 -20.90 6.46
CA LEU A 146 -0.38 -21.42 5.56
C LEU A 146 1.01 -20.87 5.91
N ARG A 147 1.13 -19.56 6.13
CA ARG A 147 2.38 -18.93 6.59
C ARG A 147 2.88 -19.55 7.90
N LYS A 148 2.00 -19.77 8.86
CA LYS A 148 2.34 -20.39 10.14
C LYS A 148 2.85 -21.81 9.94
N GLU A 149 2.20 -22.60 9.09
CA GLU A 149 2.62 -23.97 8.77
C GLU A 149 4.01 -24.00 8.15
N GLU A 150 4.26 -23.18 7.11
CA GLU A 150 5.56 -23.08 6.43
C GLU A 150 6.69 -22.69 7.39
N LEU A 151 6.46 -21.71 8.27
CA LEU A 151 7.46 -21.29 9.24
C LEU A 151 7.68 -22.32 10.35
N ALA A 152 6.62 -23.01 10.78
CA ALA A 152 6.73 -24.08 11.77
C ALA A 152 7.56 -25.26 11.24
N GLN A 153 7.36 -25.66 9.98
CA GLN A 153 8.14 -26.72 9.34
C GLN A 153 9.65 -26.41 9.30
N ARG A 154 10.00 -25.12 9.18
CA ARG A 154 11.40 -24.65 9.19
C ARG A 154 11.96 -24.35 10.59
N ASN A 155 11.21 -24.57 11.66
CA ASN A 155 11.56 -24.13 13.02
C ASN A 155 11.85 -22.63 13.11
N GLU A 156 11.16 -21.81 12.31
CA GLU A 156 11.32 -20.36 12.25
C GLU A 156 10.29 -19.63 13.15
N LEU A 157 9.71 -20.31 14.14
CA LEU A 157 8.80 -19.71 15.13
C LEU A 157 9.37 -19.87 16.55
N VAL A 158 9.33 -18.81 17.36
CA VAL A 158 9.94 -18.80 18.71
C VAL A 158 9.26 -19.77 19.69
N ASP A 159 7.93 -19.87 19.63
CA ASP A 159 7.11 -20.63 20.59
C ASP A 159 6.04 -21.49 19.89
N GLY A 160 6.24 -21.77 18.60
CA GLY A 160 5.29 -22.51 17.76
C GLY A 160 4.02 -21.72 17.40
N LYS A 161 3.94 -20.44 17.77
CA LYS A 161 2.87 -19.53 17.35
C LYS A 161 3.39 -18.52 16.33
N LEU A 162 2.48 -18.05 15.48
CA LEU A 162 2.76 -16.96 14.55
C LEU A 162 2.51 -15.63 15.26
N HIS A 163 3.45 -14.70 15.20
CA HIS A 163 3.33 -13.38 15.81
C HIS A 163 3.39 -12.27 14.74
N MET A 164 3.09 -11.04 15.14
CA MET A 164 3.17 -9.86 14.25
C MET A 164 4.57 -9.68 13.62
N TRP A 165 5.64 -10.08 14.31
CA TRP A 165 7.00 -10.02 13.79
C TRP A 165 7.33 -11.10 12.75
N ASP A 166 6.45 -12.08 12.55
CA ASP A 166 6.62 -13.17 11.58
C ASP A 166 5.90 -12.90 10.25
N LEU A 167 5.24 -11.76 10.12
CA LEU A 167 4.41 -11.46 8.94
C LEU A 167 5.21 -10.98 7.72
N TYR A 168 6.51 -10.71 7.87
CA TYR A 168 7.35 -10.16 6.79
C TYR A 168 8.48 -11.08 6.34
N VAL A 169 8.75 -12.17 7.08
CA VAL A 169 9.70 -13.19 6.62
C VAL A 169 9.15 -13.88 5.37
N PRO A 170 9.96 -14.15 4.33
CA PRO A 170 9.51 -14.89 3.16
C PRO A 170 9.04 -16.30 3.56
N ILE A 171 7.88 -16.76 3.09
CA ILE A 171 7.38 -18.11 3.44
C ILE A 171 7.71 -19.18 2.40
N VAL A 172 8.01 -18.74 1.19
CA VAL A 172 8.54 -19.56 0.11
C VAL A 172 10.07 -19.44 0.09
N GLY A 173 10.76 -20.47 -0.37
CA GLY A 173 12.23 -20.56 -0.33
C GLY A 173 12.95 -19.40 -1.02
N ASP A 174 14.26 -19.34 -0.84
CA ASP A 174 15.09 -18.26 -1.39
C ASP A 174 15.29 -18.47 -2.90
N VAL A 175 14.40 -17.89 -3.70
CA VAL A 175 14.56 -17.85 -5.15
C VAL A 175 15.48 -16.68 -5.50
N ASP A 176 16.71 -16.99 -5.88
CA ASP A 176 17.63 -16.00 -6.43
C ASP A 176 17.24 -15.65 -7.89
N TYR A 177 16.20 -14.84 -8.03
CA TYR A 177 15.71 -14.39 -9.33
C TYR A 177 16.60 -13.25 -9.85
N GLN A 178 17.72 -13.64 -10.47
CA GLN A 178 18.66 -12.72 -11.11
C GLN A 178 18.10 -12.20 -12.43
N ILE A 179 17.83 -10.89 -12.49
CA ILE A 179 17.38 -10.22 -13.71
C ILE A 179 18.02 -8.85 -13.83
N ASP A 180 18.79 -8.64 -14.90
CA ASP A 180 19.42 -7.35 -15.16
C ASP A 180 18.43 -6.31 -15.69
N TYR A 181 18.82 -5.03 -15.62
CA TYR A 181 17.97 -3.91 -16.05
C TYR A 181 17.45 -4.04 -17.50
N PRO A 182 18.29 -4.34 -18.52
CA PRO A 182 17.81 -4.54 -19.89
C PRO A 182 16.85 -5.72 -20.05
N ALA A 183 17.04 -6.83 -19.34
CA ALA A 183 16.12 -7.96 -19.36
C ALA A 183 14.79 -7.61 -18.68
N ALA A 184 14.83 -6.88 -17.56
CA ALA A 184 13.64 -6.39 -16.87
C ALA A 184 12.80 -5.50 -17.78
N GLN A 185 13.40 -4.53 -18.48
CA GLN A 185 12.71 -3.68 -19.47
C GLN A 185 11.98 -4.53 -20.53
N LYS A 186 12.63 -5.59 -21.05
CA LYS A 186 12.01 -6.48 -22.04
C LYS A 186 10.81 -7.25 -21.47
N GLN A 187 10.89 -7.73 -20.24
CA GLN A 187 9.77 -8.43 -19.59
C GLN A 187 8.60 -7.47 -19.34
N ILE A 188 8.88 -6.25 -18.89
CA ILE A 188 7.86 -5.21 -18.68
C ILE A 188 7.15 -4.88 -20.00
N LEU A 189 7.90 -4.67 -21.10
CA LEU A 189 7.31 -4.38 -22.42
C LEU A 189 6.43 -5.52 -22.94
N LYS A 190 6.80 -6.79 -22.70
CA LYS A 190 5.96 -7.95 -23.01
C LYS A 190 4.70 -8.00 -22.14
N ALA A 191 4.83 -7.69 -20.86
CA ALA A 191 3.72 -7.68 -19.92
C ALA A 191 2.67 -6.63 -20.26
N VAL A 192 3.09 -5.43 -20.69
CA VAL A 192 2.17 -4.36 -21.08
C VAL A 192 1.74 -4.42 -22.55
N ALA A 193 2.18 -5.43 -23.31
CA ALA A 193 1.76 -5.61 -24.71
C ALA A 193 0.23 -5.61 -24.94
N PRO A 194 -0.61 -6.17 -24.03
CA PRO A 194 -2.05 -6.08 -24.15
C PRO A 194 -2.61 -4.64 -24.16
N LEU A 195 -1.87 -3.65 -23.65
CA LEU A 195 -2.29 -2.23 -23.65
C LEU A 195 -2.16 -1.55 -25.02
N GLY A 196 -1.69 -2.27 -26.05
CA GLY A 196 -1.62 -1.79 -27.42
C GLY A 196 -0.30 -1.11 -27.78
N SER A 197 -0.08 -0.96 -29.08
CA SER A 197 1.20 -0.51 -29.64
C SER A 197 1.60 0.89 -29.21
N GLU A 198 0.65 1.81 -29.01
CA GLU A 198 0.96 3.17 -28.56
C GLU A 198 1.57 3.18 -27.16
N TYR A 199 1.00 2.42 -26.23
CA TYR A 199 1.51 2.31 -24.86
C TYR A 199 2.92 1.72 -24.86
N VAL A 200 3.10 0.60 -25.58
CA VAL A 200 4.38 -0.11 -25.66
C VAL A 200 5.46 0.77 -26.30
N GLN A 201 5.16 1.45 -27.41
CA GLN A 201 6.14 2.29 -28.11
C GLN A 201 6.54 3.52 -27.28
N ALA A 202 5.60 4.14 -26.57
CA ALA A 202 5.91 5.27 -25.71
C ALA A 202 6.77 4.84 -24.51
N LEU A 203 6.46 3.69 -23.88
CA LEU A 203 7.27 3.17 -22.78
C LEU A 203 8.67 2.72 -23.24
N ASP A 204 8.75 1.99 -24.35
CA ASP A 204 10.03 1.57 -24.96
C ASP A 204 10.89 2.79 -25.34
N GLY A 205 10.27 3.82 -25.93
CA GLY A 205 10.92 5.09 -26.20
C GLY A 205 11.47 5.76 -24.94
N GLY A 206 10.72 5.73 -23.83
CA GLY A 206 11.16 6.21 -22.52
C GLY A 206 12.35 5.44 -21.96
N PHE A 207 12.29 4.11 -22.00
CA PHE A 207 13.35 3.20 -21.58
C PHE A 207 14.65 3.33 -22.38
N ASN A 208 14.56 3.62 -23.67
CA ASN A 208 15.71 3.88 -24.55
C ASN A 208 16.14 5.36 -24.56
N SER A 209 15.52 6.19 -23.74
CA SER A 209 15.82 7.61 -23.56
C SER A 209 16.30 7.90 -22.13
N ARG A 210 16.44 9.18 -21.79
CA ARG A 210 16.85 9.62 -20.44
C ARG A 210 15.69 9.71 -19.43
N TRP A 211 14.65 8.89 -19.58
CA TRP A 211 13.55 8.91 -18.61
C TRP A 211 14.00 8.30 -17.27
N VAL A 212 14.90 7.30 -17.29
CA VAL A 212 15.27 6.56 -16.08
C VAL A 212 16.68 6.95 -15.61
N ASP A 213 16.79 7.42 -14.37
CA ASP A 213 18.04 7.49 -13.63
C ASP A 213 18.23 6.20 -12.82
N VAL A 214 19.01 5.26 -13.35
CA VAL A 214 18.97 3.82 -13.01
C VAL A 214 19.72 3.47 -11.71
N HIS A 215 21.00 3.81 -11.62
CA HIS A 215 21.89 3.26 -10.59
C HIS A 215 21.98 4.13 -9.34
N GLU A 216 22.17 3.49 -8.19
CA GLU A 216 22.53 4.18 -6.95
C GLU A 216 23.86 4.94 -7.12
N ASN A 217 23.96 6.13 -6.52
CA ASN A 217 25.21 6.87 -6.45
C ASN A 217 25.26 7.77 -5.20
N LYS A 218 26.45 8.28 -4.88
CA LYS A 218 26.69 9.08 -3.68
C LYS A 218 25.82 10.34 -3.67
N GLY A 219 24.92 10.43 -2.68
CA GLY A 219 24.03 11.57 -2.49
C GLY A 219 22.71 11.48 -3.27
N LYS A 220 22.45 10.36 -3.98
CA LYS A 220 21.16 10.09 -4.62
C LYS A 220 20.08 9.86 -3.56
N ARG A 221 18.87 10.33 -3.86
CA ARG A 221 17.68 10.07 -3.03
C ARG A 221 17.37 8.56 -3.04
N SER A 222 17.03 8.01 -1.88
CA SER A 222 16.65 6.60 -1.73
C SER A 222 15.27 6.30 -2.32
N GLY A 223 14.98 5.00 -2.51
CA GLY A 223 13.70 4.52 -3.05
C GLY A 223 13.61 4.62 -4.57
N ALA A 224 12.38 4.65 -5.08
CA ALA A 224 12.07 4.92 -6.48
C ALA A 224 10.89 5.90 -6.56
N TYR A 225 10.76 6.62 -7.67
CA TYR A 225 9.59 7.45 -7.96
C TYR A 225 9.53 7.89 -9.42
N SER A 226 8.33 8.21 -9.89
CA SER A 226 8.08 8.93 -11.13
C SER A 226 7.76 10.41 -10.84
N SER A 227 8.29 11.31 -11.67
CA SER A 227 8.07 12.75 -11.54
C SER A 227 8.17 13.48 -12.89
N GLY A 228 8.11 14.80 -12.88
CA GLY A 228 8.15 15.68 -14.05
C GLY A 228 7.10 16.77 -13.96
N CYS A 229 7.00 17.60 -15.00
CA CYS A 229 5.94 18.59 -15.12
C CYS A 229 5.32 18.55 -16.51
N TYR A 230 4.27 19.35 -16.73
CA TYR A 230 3.50 19.32 -17.98
C TYR A 230 4.34 19.51 -19.25
N GLY A 231 5.40 20.33 -19.18
CA GLY A 231 6.30 20.60 -20.30
C GLY A 231 7.47 19.62 -20.45
N THR A 232 7.58 18.60 -19.59
CA THR A 232 8.67 17.63 -19.64
C THR A 232 8.15 16.22 -19.90
N PRO A 233 9.02 15.31 -20.39
CA PRO A 233 8.76 13.89 -20.22
C PRO A 233 8.58 13.54 -18.73
N PRO A 234 7.89 12.42 -18.42
CA PRO A 234 7.99 11.82 -17.10
C PRO A 234 9.40 11.25 -16.90
N TYR A 235 9.93 11.38 -15.69
CA TYR A 235 11.23 10.87 -15.29
C TYR A 235 11.07 9.90 -14.12
N MET A 236 11.73 8.76 -14.19
CA MET A 236 11.80 7.74 -13.16
C MET A 236 13.17 7.81 -12.48
N LEU A 237 13.18 7.86 -11.15
CA LEU A 237 14.37 7.62 -10.34
C LEU A 237 14.31 6.19 -9.82
N MET A 238 15.39 5.44 -10.01
CA MET A 238 15.58 4.09 -9.47
C MET A 238 16.86 4.02 -8.64
N ASN A 239 16.93 3.06 -7.73
CA ASN A 239 18.16 2.61 -7.10
C ASN A 239 18.33 1.12 -7.41
N TRP A 240 18.64 0.84 -8.68
CA TRP A 240 18.54 -0.49 -9.28
C TRP A 240 19.48 -1.53 -8.67
N GLN A 241 18.94 -2.72 -8.42
CA GLN A 241 19.66 -3.97 -8.16
C GLN A 241 19.10 -5.08 -9.05
N ASP A 242 19.91 -6.06 -9.44
CA ASP A 242 19.54 -7.12 -10.39
C ASP A 242 18.67 -8.21 -9.73
N ASN A 243 17.43 -7.86 -9.37
CA ASN A 243 16.48 -8.77 -8.73
C ASN A 243 15.02 -8.50 -9.13
N LEU A 244 14.16 -9.46 -8.80
CA LEU A 244 12.73 -9.42 -9.12
C LEU A 244 12.00 -8.21 -8.50
N GLU A 245 12.33 -7.85 -7.26
CA GLU A 245 11.75 -6.70 -6.56
C GLU A 245 11.99 -5.38 -7.31
N ASN A 246 13.20 -5.19 -7.85
CA ASN A 246 13.54 -4.01 -8.65
C ASN A 246 12.84 -4.01 -10.01
N MET A 247 12.61 -5.17 -10.61
CA MET A 247 11.79 -5.26 -11.84
C MET A 247 10.33 -4.84 -11.58
N PHE A 248 9.70 -5.30 -10.49
CA PHE A 248 8.36 -4.83 -10.11
C PHE A 248 8.35 -3.34 -9.80
N THR A 249 9.37 -2.83 -9.09
CA THR A 249 9.52 -1.39 -8.83
C THR A 249 9.63 -0.59 -10.14
N LEU A 250 10.39 -1.07 -11.13
CA LEU A 250 10.47 -0.40 -12.44
C LEU A 250 9.13 -0.43 -13.18
N ALA A 251 8.38 -1.55 -13.09
CA ALA A 251 7.04 -1.65 -13.68
C ALA A 251 6.05 -0.68 -13.02
N HIS A 252 6.14 -0.52 -11.70
CA HIS A 252 5.37 0.43 -10.90
C HIS A 252 5.61 1.86 -11.40
N GLU A 253 6.87 2.30 -11.42
CA GLU A 253 7.23 3.65 -11.84
C GLU A 253 6.94 3.91 -13.33
N ALA A 254 7.04 2.87 -14.17
CA ALA A 254 6.60 2.93 -15.54
C ALA A 254 5.10 3.21 -15.64
N GLY A 255 4.26 2.66 -14.76
CA GLY A 255 2.82 2.93 -14.75
C GLY A 255 2.49 4.38 -14.41
N HIS A 256 3.10 4.94 -13.37
CA HIS A 256 2.98 6.38 -13.05
C HIS A 256 3.46 7.28 -14.20
N SER A 257 4.58 6.90 -14.82
CA SER A 257 5.16 7.64 -15.95
C SER A 257 4.23 7.62 -17.15
N MET A 258 3.63 6.46 -17.46
CA MET A 258 2.69 6.33 -18.57
C MET A 258 1.38 7.06 -18.29
N HIS A 259 0.85 7.03 -17.07
CA HIS A 259 -0.30 7.84 -16.68
C HIS A 259 -0.02 9.33 -16.93
N SER A 260 1.14 9.82 -16.47
CA SER A 260 1.58 11.20 -16.70
C SER A 260 1.73 11.52 -18.19
N TRP A 261 2.31 10.61 -18.97
CA TRP A 261 2.51 10.78 -20.41
C TRP A 261 1.18 10.89 -21.16
N PHE A 262 0.25 9.97 -20.93
CA PHE A 262 -1.08 10.00 -21.56
C PHE A 262 -1.89 11.22 -21.13
N THR A 263 -1.84 11.59 -19.86
CA THR A 263 -2.50 12.81 -19.36
C THR A 263 -1.93 14.06 -20.06
N ARG A 264 -0.62 14.27 -20.02
CA ARG A 264 0.02 15.48 -20.59
C ARG A 264 -0.13 15.56 -22.11
N LYS A 265 -0.17 14.41 -22.79
CA LYS A 265 -0.41 14.34 -24.24
C LYS A 265 -1.83 14.77 -24.64
N ASN A 266 -2.83 14.52 -23.80
CA ASN A 266 -4.24 14.65 -24.18
C ASN A 266 -4.99 15.78 -23.46
N GLN A 267 -4.46 16.30 -22.35
CA GLN A 267 -5.09 17.35 -21.55
C GLN A 267 -4.34 18.67 -21.66
N PRO A 268 -5.01 19.83 -21.61
CA PRO A 268 -4.35 21.13 -21.42
C PRO A 268 -3.70 21.21 -20.03
N TYR A 269 -2.76 22.15 -19.82
CA TYR A 269 -2.02 22.32 -18.56
C TYR A 269 -2.89 22.28 -17.30
N VAL A 270 -4.05 22.94 -17.33
CA VAL A 270 -5.03 23.00 -16.23
C VAL A 270 -5.57 21.64 -15.79
N TYR A 271 -5.59 20.64 -16.69
CA TYR A 271 -6.00 19.27 -16.41
C TYR A 271 -4.85 18.26 -16.57
N GLY A 272 -3.62 18.75 -16.75
CA GLY A 272 -2.44 17.98 -17.11
C GLY A 272 -1.75 17.25 -15.94
N ASP A 273 -2.51 16.99 -14.89
CA ASP A 273 -2.12 16.24 -13.69
C ASP A 273 -3.22 15.22 -13.36
N TYR A 274 -3.01 14.31 -12.42
CA TYR A 274 -4.05 13.41 -11.90
C TYR A 274 -4.06 13.44 -10.37
N THR A 275 -5.21 13.13 -9.75
CA THR A 275 -5.32 13.20 -8.30
C THR A 275 -4.67 11.99 -7.62
N ILE A 276 -4.27 12.17 -6.38
CA ILE A 276 -3.70 11.11 -5.55
C ILE A 276 -4.68 9.93 -5.32
N PHE A 277 -5.99 10.14 -5.50
CA PHE A 277 -7.00 9.08 -5.38
C PHE A 277 -6.81 7.96 -6.41
N VAL A 278 -6.30 8.28 -7.59
CA VAL A 278 -6.07 7.32 -8.68
C VAL A 278 -4.60 7.16 -9.06
N ALA A 279 -3.69 7.75 -8.28
CA ALA A 279 -2.25 7.71 -8.59
C ALA A 279 -1.72 6.28 -8.68
N GLU A 280 -2.12 5.41 -7.75
CA GLU A 280 -1.68 4.02 -7.66
C GLU A 280 -2.35 3.07 -8.66
N VAL A 281 -3.41 3.51 -9.36
CA VAL A 281 -4.17 2.61 -10.24
C VAL A 281 -3.31 2.17 -11.43
N ALA A 282 -2.55 3.09 -12.02
CA ALA A 282 -1.76 2.80 -13.22
C ALA A 282 -0.49 1.99 -12.90
N SER A 283 0.20 2.33 -11.81
CA SER A 283 1.40 1.63 -11.34
C SER A 283 1.09 0.19 -10.96
N THR A 284 0.08 -0.02 -10.11
CA THR A 284 -0.34 -1.38 -9.72
C THR A 284 -0.97 -2.16 -10.88
N CYS A 285 -1.60 -1.51 -11.87
CA CYS A 285 -2.08 -2.22 -13.06
C CYS A 285 -0.90 -2.79 -13.88
N ASN A 286 0.19 -2.05 -14.02
CA ASN A 286 1.41 -2.55 -14.67
C ASN A 286 2.02 -3.73 -13.90
N GLU A 287 2.09 -3.65 -12.58
CA GLU A 287 2.57 -4.76 -11.74
C GLU A 287 1.70 -6.01 -11.91
N ALA A 288 0.37 -5.86 -11.91
CA ALA A 288 -0.54 -6.99 -12.10
C ALA A 288 -0.39 -7.64 -13.48
N LEU A 289 -0.21 -6.84 -14.53
CA LEU A 289 0.11 -7.34 -15.87
C LEU A 289 1.47 -8.05 -15.93
N LEU A 290 2.47 -7.52 -15.23
CA LEU A 290 3.80 -8.15 -15.10
C LEU A 290 3.70 -9.49 -14.37
N ALA A 291 3.02 -9.55 -13.23
CA ALA A 291 2.81 -10.77 -12.48
C ALA A 291 2.11 -11.83 -13.33
N HIS A 292 1.03 -11.46 -14.03
CA HIS A 292 0.34 -12.35 -14.96
C HIS A 292 1.27 -12.84 -16.09
N HIS A 293 2.05 -11.95 -16.69
CA HIS A 293 2.99 -12.32 -17.74
C HIS A 293 4.03 -13.32 -17.24
N LEU A 294 4.70 -13.03 -16.13
CA LEU A 294 5.72 -13.91 -15.55
C LEU A 294 5.12 -15.27 -15.19
N LEU A 295 3.96 -15.33 -14.53
CA LEU A 295 3.28 -16.57 -14.19
C LEU A 295 2.81 -17.37 -15.43
N SER A 296 2.61 -16.73 -16.57
CA SER A 296 2.21 -17.41 -17.81
C SER A 296 3.38 -18.05 -18.57
N VAL A 297 4.61 -17.55 -18.36
CA VAL A 297 5.81 -18.01 -19.08
C VAL A 297 6.78 -18.80 -18.19
N GLU A 298 6.69 -18.63 -16.88
CA GLU A 298 7.56 -19.30 -15.92
C GLU A 298 7.17 -20.77 -15.75
N LYS A 299 8.20 -21.63 -15.79
CA LYS A 299 8.08 -23.09 -15.73
C LYS A 299 8.59 -23.67 -14.42
N SER A 300 9.42 -22.92 -13.69
CA SER A 300 9.90 -23.34 -12.37
C SER A 300 8.80 -23.13 -11.33
N ASP A 301 8.35 -24.22 -10.70
CA ASP A 301 7.36 -24.15 -9.63
C ASP A 301 7.87 -23.34 -8.43
N ASP A 302 9.17 -23.38 -8.14
CA ASP A 302 9.78 -22.56 -7.08
C ASP A 302 9.62 -21.06 -7.37
N VAL A 303 9.91 -20.64 -8.60
CA VAL A 303 9.77 -19.24 -9.02
C VAL A 303 8.28 -18.85 -9.05
N ARG A 304 7.40 -19.75 -9.49
CA ARG A 304 5.95 -19.51 -9.48
C ARG A 304 5.43 -19.33 -8.05
N ARG A 305 5.85 -20.17 -7.10
CA ARG A 305 5.53 -20.01 -5.66
C ARG A 305 6.04 -18.66 -5.14
N TYR A 306 7.27 -18.28 -5.50
CA TYR A 306 7.83 -16.96 -5.15
C TYR A 306 6.96 -15.80 -5.67
N LEU A 307 6.64 -15.81 -6.96
CA LEU A 307 5.81 -14.78 -7.60
C LEU A 307 4.42 -14.70 -6.98
N ILE A 308 3.76 -15.84 -6.76
CA ILE A 308 2.42 -15.89 -6.14
C ILE A 308 2.48 -15.36 -4.71
N ASN A 309 3.47 -15.78 -3.91
CA ASN A 309 3.65 -15.28 -2.55
C ASN A 309 3.90 -13.75 -2.52
N HIS A 310 4.71 -13.24 -3.44
CA HIS A 310 4.92 -11.80 -3.57
C HIS A 310 3.60 -11.05 -3.85
N GLN A 311 2.73 -11.60 -4.71
CA GLN A 311 1.39 -11.02 -4.94
C GLN A 311 0.49 -11.10 -3.70
N LEU A 312 0.48 -12.22 -2.98
CA LEU A 312 -0.29 -12.38 -1.74
C LEU A 312 0.17 -11.37 -0.67
N GLU A 313 1.48 -11.15 -0.54
CA GLU A 313 2.05 -10.13 0.35
C GLU A 313 1.67 -8.70 -0.04
N ALA A 314 1.63 -8.39 -1.34
CA ALA A 314 1.15 -7.11 -1.82
C ALA A 314 -0.30 -6.86 -1.41
N PHE A 315 -1.19 -7.85 -1.55
CA PHE A 315 -2.56 -7.75 -1.04
C PHE A 315 -2.63 -7.61 0.48
N ARG A 316 -1.88 -8.42 1.24
CA ARG A 316 -1.86 -8.35 2.70
C ARG A 316 -1.45 -6.94 3.19
N THR A 317 -0.43 -6.35 2.58
CA THR A 317 0.18 -5.08 3.03
C THR A 317 -0.49 -3.83 2.46
N THR A 318 -1.02 -3.89 1.24
CA THR A 318 -1.62 -2.74 0.53
C THR A 318 -3.15 -2.73 0.61
N PHE A 319 -3.81 -3.90 0.70
CA PHE A 319 -5.25 -3.98 0.89
C PHE A 319 -5.62 -4.15 2.37
N PHE A 320 -5.34 -5.30 2.98
CA PHE A 320 -5.87 -5.62 4.31
C PHE A 320 -5.30 -4.72 5.40
N ARG A 321 -3.97 -4.52 5.43
CA ARG A 321 -3.32 -3.66 6.42
C ARG A 321 -3.72 -2.18 6.29
N GLN A 322 -3.84 -1.66 5.06
CA GLN A 322 -4.29 -0.28 4.85
C GLN A 322 -5.77 -0.11 5.19
N THR A 323 -6.60 -1.15 4.98
CA THR A 323 -8.02 -1.13 5.39
C THR A 323 -8.17 -1.17 6.90
N LEU A 324 -7.32 -1.92 7.61
CA LEU A 324 -7.23 -1.87 9.08
C LEU A 324 -6.92 -0.45 9.55
N PHE A 325 -5.93 0.21 8.95
CA PHE A 325 -5.57 1.60 9.27
C PHE A 325 -6.69 2.58 8.96
N ALA A 326 -7.40 2.40 7.84
CA ALA A 326 -8.58 3.18 7.50
C ALA A 326 -9.68 3.00 8.56
N GLU A 327 -9.99 1.77 8.96
CA GLU A 327 -11.00 1.50 9.99
C GLU A 327 -10.59 2.07 11.36
N PHE A 328 -9.31 1.98 11.74
CA PHE A 328 -8.80 2.62 12.95
C PHE A 328 -9.05 4.13 12.95
N GLU A 329 -8.68 4.79 11.84
CA GLU A 329 -8.83 6.23 11.72
C GLU A 329 -10.30 6.66 11.74
N MET A 330 -11.17 5.91 11.07
CA MET A 330 -12.63 6.10 11.11
C MET A 330 -13.15 6.00 12.55
N LEU A 331 -12.81 4.92 13.27
CA LEU A 331 -13.27 4.71 14.65
C LEU A 331 -12.73 5.76 15.62
N ALA A 332 -11.47 6.18 15.47
CA ALA A 332 -10.88 7.23 16.31
C ALA A 332 -11.57 8.60 16.09
N HIS A 333 -11.84 8.96 14.83
CA HIS A 333 -12.58 10.19 14.53
C HIS A 333 -14.03 10.12 15.05
N GLU A 334 -14.73 9.01 14.84
CA GLU A 334 -16.10 8.82 15.33
C GLU A 334 -16.18 8.91 16.87
N ALA A 335 -15.21 8.33 17.59
CA ALA A 335 -15.15 8.43 19.04
C ALA A 335 -14.97 9.89 19.50
N ALA A 336 -14.04 10.62 18.87
CA ALA A 336 -13.83 12.03 19.17
C ALA A 336 -15.04 12.92 18.81
N GLU A 337 -15.73 12.62 17.70
CA GLU A 337 -16.96 13.31 17.30
C GLU A 337 -18.11 13.11 18.30
N LYS A 338 -18.16 11.94 18.95
CA LYS A 338 -19.08 11.62 20.06
C LYS A 338 -18.66 12.24 21.41
N GLY A 339 -17.51 12.91 21.46
CA GLY A 339 -16.99 13.57 22.65
C GLY A 339 -16.13 12.66 23.54
N GLU A 340 -15.77 11.46 23.09
CA GLU A 340 -14.85 10.58 23.81
C GLU A 340 -13.41 11.11 23.74
N ALA A 341 -12.65 10.93 24.83
CA ALA A 341 -11.25 11.32 24.87
C ALA A 341 -10.37 10.25 24.20
N LEU A 342 -9.58 10.66 23.20
CA LEU A 342 -8.56 9.82 22.56
C LEU A 342 -7.30 9.72 23.42
N THR A 343 -7.40 9.01 24.54
CA THR A 343 -6.24 8.66 25.38
C THR A 343 -5.39 7.58 24.71
N ALA A 344 -4.14 7.40 25.17
CA ALA A 344 -3.29 6.33 24.67
C ALA A 344 -3.93 4.95 24.87
N ASP A 345 -4.60 4.71 26.00
CA ASP A 345 -5.28 3.45 26.27
C ASP A 345 -6.48 3.24 25.34
N LYS A 346 -7.29 4.27 25.08
CA LYS A 346 -8.42 4.17 24.13
C LYS A 346 -7.96 3.88 22.71
N LEU A 347 -6.91 4.55 22.24
CA LEU A 347 -6.35 4.31 20.91
C LEU A 347 -5.74 2.90 20.82
N SER A 348 -5.08 2.46 21.88
CA SER A 348 -4.49 1.12 21.95
C SER A 348 -5.55 0.02 21.97
N GLU A 349 -6.66 0.23 22.67
CA GLU A 349 -7.84 -0.65 22.68
C GLU A 349 -8.43 -0.78 21.28
N ILE A 350 -8.75 0.34 20.61
CA ILE A 350 -9.29 0.33 19.24
C ILE A 350 -8.35 -0.43 18.30
N PHE A 351 -7.05 -0.17 18.38
CA PHE A 351 -6.09 -0.81 17.49
C PHE A 351 -5.93 -2.32 17.77
N LEU A 352 -5.90 -2.72 19.04
CA LEU A 352 -5.82 -4.12 19.44
C LEU A 352 -7.06 -4.90 19.00
N ASP A 353 -8.25 -4.34 19.19
CA ASP A 353 -9.51 -4.96 18.76
C ASP A 353 -9.57 -5.12 17.24
N LEU A 354 -9.08 -4.12 16.50
CA LEU A 354 -8.95 -4.25 15.05
C LEU A 354 -7.92 -5.29 14.64
N ASN A 355 -6.78 -5.36 15.34
CA ASN A 355 -5.77 -6.37 15.05
C ASN A 355 -6.34 -7.78 15.24
N ARG A 356 -7.01 -8.04 16.38
CA ARG A 356 -7.74 -9.29 16.65
C ARG A 356 -8.82 -9.56 15.62
N LYS A 357 -9.56 -8.52 15.20
CA LYS A 357 -10.60 -8.68 14.17
C LYS A 357 -9.99 -9.10 12.85
N TYR A 358 -8.93 -8.46 12.36
CA TYR A 358 -8.37 -8.77 11.04
C TYR A 358 -7.63 -10.11 11.04
N TYR A 359 -6.74 -10.29 12.00
CA TYR A 359 -5.85 -11.44 12.04
C TYR A 359 -6.49 -12.66 12.72
N GLY A 360 -7.43 -12.48 13.66
CA GLY A 360 -8.02 -13.61 14.41
C GLY A 360 -6.98 -14.37 15.23
N ASP A 361 -7.32 -15.59 15.66
CA ASP A 361 -6.48 -16.38 16.57
C ASP A 361 -5.22 -16.99 15.89
N VAL A 362 -5.05 -16.81 14.58
CA VAL A 362 -3.87 -17.33 13.86
C VAL A 362 -2.59 -16.57 14.22
N VAL A 363 -2.70 -15.26 14.50
CA VAL A 363 -1.60 -14.42 14.95
C VAL A 363 -1.79 -14.15 16.43
N ASP A 364 -0.83 -14.59 17.24
CA ASP A 364 -0.86 -14.37 18.69
C ASP A 364 -0.77 -12.87 18.96
N ASP A 365 -1.79 -12.35 19.65
CA ASP A 365 -1.92 -10.94 19.98
C ASP A 365 -0.99 -10.61 21.15
N ASN A 366 0.23 -10.18 20.83
CA ASN A 366 1.13 -9.70 21.85
C ASN A 366 0.75 -8.29 22.33
N ASP A 367 1.07 -7.99 23.59
CA ASP A 367 0.80 -6.69 24.20
C ASP A 367 1.50 -5.51 23.49
N ALA A 368 2.49 -5.77 22.63
CA ALA A 368 3.21 -4.74 21.89
C ALA A 368 2.43 -4.23 20.66
N VAL A 369 1.54 -5.03 20.06
CA VAL A 369 0.75 -4.59 18.89
C VAL A 369 -0.21 -3.45 19.23
N LYS A 370 -0.63 -3.34 20.49
CA LYS A 370 -1.56 -2.30 20.96
C LYS A 370 -1.03 -0.88 20.74
N VAL A 371 0.29 -0.69 20.60
CA VAL A 371 0.90 0.63 20.36
C VAL A 371 1.33 0.86 18.92
N GLU A 372 1.06 -0.07 18.00
CA GLU A 372 1.45 0.10 16.60
C GLU A 372 0.77 1.32 15.95
N TRP A 373 -0.42 1.74 16.40
CA TRP A 373 -1.02 3.00 15.92
C TRP A 373 -0.10 4.22 16.11
N ALA A 374 0.74 4.22 17.13
CA ALA A 374 1.59 5.35 17.49
C ALA A 374 2.75 5.57 16.50
N ARG A 375 3.08 4.58 15.67
CA ARG A 375 4.16 4.69 14.68
C ARG A 375 3.72 5.04 13.27
N ILE A 376 2.42 5.23 13.03
CA ILE A 376 1.89 5.36 11.67
C ILE A 376 1.85 6.86 11.28
N PRO A 377 2.79 7.37 10.46
CA PRO A 377 2.80 8.77 10.05
C PRO A 377 1.57 9.16 9.25
N HIS A 378 0.99 8.22 8.51
CA HIS A 378 -0.16 8.48 7.64
C HIS A 378 -1.42 8.92 8.41
N PHE A 379 -1.53 8.64 9.72
CA PHE A 379 -2.64 9.17 10.54
C PHE A 379 -2.60 10.69 10.70
N TYR A 380 -1.46 11.32 10.39
CA TYR A 380 -1.32 12.78 10.34
C TYR A 380 -1.63 13.37 8.96
N ASN A 381 -1.98 12.54 7.98
CA ASN A 381 -2.57 12.91 6.70
C ASN A 381 -3.97 12.27 6.59
N SER A 382 -4.95 12.85 7.26
CA SER A 382 -6.13 12.09 7.64
C SER A 382 -7.02 11.64 6.48
N PHE A 383 -7.51 10.40 6.61
CA PHE A 383 -8.30 9.66 5.61
C PHE A 383 -7.59 9.49 4.27
N TYR A 384 -6.29 9.27 4.30
CA TYR A 384 -5.47 9.04 3.12
C TYR A 384 -5.31 7.56 2.77
N VAL A 385 -5.08 6.71 3.77
CA VAL A 385 -4.61 5.32 3.57
C VAL A 385 -5.59 4.42 2.82
N TYR A 386 -6.89 4.71 2.86
CA TYR A 386 -7.90 3.93 2.12
C TYR A 386 -7.66 3.95 0.61
N LYS A 387 -6.99 5.00 0.11
CA LYS A 387 -6.65 5.18 -1.31
C LYS A 387 -5.74 4.07 -1.83
N TYR A 388 -4.85 3.53 -1.00
CA TYR A 388 -4.03 2.37 -1.35
C TYR A 388 -4.87 1.12 -1.59
N ALA A 389 -5.79 0.81 -0.67
CA ALA A 389 -6.63 -0.38 -0.77
C ALA A 389 -7.64 -0.28 -1.93
N THR A 390 -8.21 0.91 -2.18
CA THR A 390 -9.04 1.13 -3.37
C THR A 390 -8.22 1.12 -4.66
N GLY A 391 -6.98 1.60 -4.61
CA GLY A 391 -6.04 1.63 -5.74
C GLY A 391 -5.69 0.24 -6.22
N ILE A 392 -5.22 -0.64 -5.33
CA ILE A 392 -4.94 -2.05 -5.67
C ILE A 392 -6.20 -2.78 -6.15
N SER A 393 -7.36 -2.54 -5.52
CA SER A 393 -8.62 -3.13 -5.95
C SER A 393 -8.99 -2.74 -7.38
N ALA A 394 -8.90 -1.45 -7.70
CA ALA A 394 -9.18 -0.93 -9.03
C ALA A 394 -8.18 -1.44 -10.08
N ALA A 395 -6.89 -1.44 -9.74
CA ALA A 395 -5.83 -1.92 -10.62
C ALA A 395 -5.98 -3.41 -10.96
N THR A 396 -6.28 -4.26 -9.98
CA THR A 396 -6.53 -5.69 -10.21
C THR A 396 -7.78 -5.91 -11.07
N ALA A 397 -8.86 -5.17 -10.81
CA ALA A 397 -10.07 -5.28 -11.62
C ALA A 397 -9.82 -4.85 -13.09
N LEU A 398 -9.09 -3.74 -13.30
CA LEU A 398 -8.76 -3.25 -14.63
C LEU A 398 -7.83 -4.20 -15.38
N SER A 399 -6.78 -4.72 -14.73
CA SER A 399 -5.86 -5.66 -15.37
C SER A 399 -6.58 -6.97 -15.77
N ALA A 400 -7.48 -7.47 -14.92
CA ALA A 400 -8.33 -8.61 -15.25
C ALA A 400 -9.26 -8.33 -16.45
N GLN A 401 -9.89 -7.16 -16.51
CA GLN A 401 -10.70 -6.74 -17.67
C GLN A 401 -9.85 -6.64 -18.94
N ILE A 402 -8.65 -6.05 -18.88
CA ILE A 402 -7.73 -5.92 -20.02
C ILE A 402 -7.36 -7.30 -20.58
N LEU A 403 -7.01 -8.25 -19.70
CA LEU A 403 -6.62 -9.59 -20.11
C LEU A 403 -7.79 -10.43 -20.66
N LYS A 404 -9.01 -10.21 -20.14
CA LYS A 404 -10.20 -11.01 -20.50
C LYS A 404 -11.00 -10.43 -21.67
N GLU A 405 -11.24 -9.12 -21.67
CA GLU A 405 -12.08 -8.44 -22.68
C GLU A 405 -11.25 -7.97 -23.89
N GLY A 406 -9.94 -7.73 -23.71
CA GLY A 406 -9.07 -7.22 -24.76
C GLY A 406 -9.36 -5.75 -25.11
N GLN A 407 -9.39 -5.43 -26.40
CA GLN A 407 -9.42 -4.05 -26.91
C GLN A 407 -10.49 -3.15 -26.26
N PRO A 408 -11.75 -3.59 -26.03
CA PRO A 408 -12.74 -2.74 -25.38
C PRO A 408 -12.36 -2.27 -23.96
N ALA A 409 -11.65 -3.09 -23.18
CA ALA A 409 -11.16 -2.68 -21.86
C ALA A 409 -9.92 -1.79 -21.97
N VAL A 410 -9.04 -2.07 -22.93
CA VAL A 410 -7.86 -1.24 -23.23
C VAL A 410 -8.28 0.18 -23.59
N ASP A 411 -9.27 0.34 -24.47
CA ASP A 411 -9.77 1.66 -24.89
C ASP A 411 -10.30 2.48 -23.70
N ARG A 412 -11.05 1.83 -22.80
CA ARG A 412 -11.55 2.47 -21.57
C ARG A 412 -10.41 2.85 -20.62
N TYR A 413 -9.41 1.98 -20.45
CA TYR A 413 -8.25 2.23 -19.59
C TYR A 413 -7.37 3.37 -20.12
N LEU A 414 -7.06 3.39 -21.42
CA LEU A 414 -6.27 4.46 -22.03
C LEU A 414 -7.01 5.81 -21.99
N LYS A 415 -8.34 5.79 -22.13
CA LYS A 415 -9.18 6.99 -21.92
C LYS A 415 -9.06 7.50 -20.48
N PHE A 416 -9.06 6.62 -19.49
CA PHE A 416 -8.82 6.98 -18.10
C PHE A 416 -7.44 7.61 -17.90
N LEU A 417 -6.36 6.99 -18.38
CA LEU A 417 -5.00 7.56 -18.28
C LEU A 417 -4.87 8.91 -18.99
N SER A 418 -5.65 9.12 -20.05
CA SER A 418 -5.69 10.36 -20.82
C SER A 418 -6.57 11.44 -20.18
N GLY A 419 -7.33 11.11 -19.12
CA GLY A 419 -8.31 11.99 -18.51
C GLY A 419 -7.72 13.07 -17.61
N GLY A 420 -6.57 12.82 -16.98
CA GLY A 420 -5.95 13.73 -16.01
C GLY A 420 -6.96 14.21 -14.96
N CYS A 421 -6.99 15.53 -14.74
CA CYS A 421 -7.91 16.20 -13.81
C CYS A 421 -9.11 16.85 -14.54
N SER A 422 -9.49 16.35 -15.72
CA SER A 422 -10.62 16.89 -16.49
C SER A 422 -12.01 16.56 -15.92
N ASP A 423 -12.08 15.53 -15.08
CA ASP A 423 -13.28 15.13 -14.32
C ASP A 423 -12.84 14.55 -12.96
N PHE A 424 -13.79 14.26 -12.08
CA PHE A 424 -13.52 13.57 -10.83
C PHE A 424 -12.95 12.18 -11.08
N SER A 425 -11.92 11.83 -10.33
CA SER A 425 -11.21 10.57 -10.50
C SER A 425 -12.12 9.34 -10.34
N ILE A 426 -13.16 9.42 -9.50
CA ILE A 426 -14.16 8.36 -9.40
C ILE A 426 -14.99 8.19 -10.68
N ASN A 427 -15.33 9.28 -11.38
CA ASN A 427 -16.06 9.23 -12.65
C ASN A 427 -15.17 8.68 -13.78
N LEU A 428 -13.91 9.13 -13.84
CA LEU A 428 -12.94 8.62 -14.81
C LEU A 428 -12.72 7.12 -14.64
N LEU A 429 -12.62 6.66 -13.38
CA LEU A 429 -12.45 5.25 -13.06
C LEU A 429 -13.71 4.42 -13.38
N GLN A 430 -14.90 4.97 -13.10
CA GLN A 430 -16.16 4.35 -13.51
C GLN A 430 -16.24 4.20 -15.03
N GLY A 431 -15.80 5.22 -15.77
CA GLY A 431 -15.67 5.18 -17.23
C GLY A 431 -14.63 4.16 -17.72
N ALA A 432 -13.63 3.82 -16.90
CA ALA A 432 -12.68 2.76 -17.17
C ALA A 432 -13.30 1.35 -17.03
N GLY A 433 -14.45 1.24 -16.36
CA GLY A 433 -15.12 -0.03 -16.03
C GLY A 433 -15.01 -0.43 -14.57
N VAL A 434 -14.58 0.47 -13.67
CA VAL A 434 -14.46 0.21 -12.23
C VAL A 434 -15.26 1.23 -11.42
N ASP A 435 -16.34 0.78 -10.82
CA ASP A 435 -17.15 1.58 -9.89
C ASP A 435 -16.79 1.27 -8.44
N LEU A 436 -16.01 2.15 -7.81
CA LEU A 436 -15.64 2.02 -6.40
C LEU A 436 -16.78 2.34 -5.42
N SER A 437 -17.91 2.89 -5.90
CA SER A 437 -19.10 3.11 -5.08
C SER A 437 -19.90 1.83 -4.83
N SER A 438 -19.60 0.76 -5.57
CA SER A 438 -20.06 -0.62 -5.38
C SER A 438 -18.94 -1.49 -4.75
N PRO A 439 -19.26 -2.53 -3.97
CA PRO A 439 -18.26 -3.50 -3.52
C PRO A 439 -17.68 -4.38 -4.64
N ASP A 440 -18.27 -4.43 -5.83
CA ASP A 440 -17.96 -5.44 -6.87
C ASP A 440 -16.49 -5.44 -7.33
N ALA A 441 -15.89 -4.25 -7.48
CA ALA A 441 -14.49 -4.12 -7.87
C ALA A 441 -13.54 -4.65 -6.77
N ILE A 442 -13.90 -4.40 -5.51
CA ILE A 442 -13.14 -4.87 -4.35
C ILE A 442 -13.27 -6.39 -4.21
N LYS A 443 -14.47 -6.93 -4.37
CA LYS A 443 -14.72 -8.38 -4.38
C LYS A 443 -13.92 -9.08 -5.47
N SER A 444 -13.96 -8.54 -6.69
CA SER A 444 -13.21 -9.09 -7.82
C SER A 444 -11.70 -9.12 -7.57
N ALA A 445 -11.14 -8.10 -6.91
CA ALA A 445 -9.73 -8.08 -6.55
C ALA A 445 -9.38 -9.11 -5.46
N LEU A 446 -10.27 -9.30 -4.48
CA LEU A 446 -10.08 -10.29 -3.42
C LEU A 446 -10.34 -11.73 -3.89
N ASP A 447 -11.12 -11.93 -4.95
CA ASP A 447 -11.24 -13.22 -5.64
C ASP A 447 -9.93 -13.57 -6.34
N VAL A 448 -9.19 -12.59 -6.89
CA VAL A 448 -7.83 -12.81 -7.42
C VAL A 448 -6.87 -13.20 -6.29
N PHE A 449 -6.93 -12.54 -5.14
CA PHE A 449 -6.17 -12.95 -3.95
C PHE A 449 -6.48 -14.41 -3.54
N THR A 450 -7.75 -14.78 -3.52
CA THR A 450 -8.20 -16.15 -3.21
C THR A 450 -7.64 -17.15 -4.21
N SER A 451 -7.72 -16.84 -5.51
CA SER A 451 -7.17 -17.67 -6.60
C SER A 451 -5.65 -17.84 -6.51
N TYR A 452 -4.92 -16.80 -6.12
CA TYR A 452 -3.48 -16.91 -5.86
C TYR A 452 -3.20 -17.83 -4.67
N LEU A 453 -3.99 -17.73 -3.61
CA LEU A 453 -3.83 -18.59 -2.44
C LEU A 453 -4.11 -20.06 -2.78
N ASP A 454 -5.20 -20.35 -3.53
CA ASP A 454 -5.52 -21.70 -3.99
C ASP A 454 -4.35 -22.30 -4.83
N GLN A 455 -3.74 -21.48 -5.70
CA GLN A 455 -2.58 -21.91 -6.50
C GLN A 455 -1.34 -22.16 -5.66
N LEU A 456 -1.06 -21.32 -4.66
CA LEU A 456 0.08 -21.50 -3.77
C LEU A 456 -0.05 -22.79 -2.95
N GLU A 457 -1.22 -23.01 -2.35
CA GLU A 457 -1.53 -24.22 -1.58
C GLU A 457 -1.32 -25.48 -2.45
N ALA A 458 -1.82 -25.48 -3.69
CA ALA A 458 -1.63 -26.59 -4.62
C ALA A 458 -0.15 -26.85 -4.96
N LEU A 459 0.64 -25.79 -5.20
CA LEU A 459 2.06 -25.91 -5.51
C LEU A 459 2.91 -26.37 -4.32
N ILE A 460 2.51 -26.03 -3.08
CA ILE A 460 3.17 -26.50 -1.87
C ILE A 460 2.90 -28.00 -1.66
N VAL A 461 1.63 -28.43 -1.78
CA VAL A 461 1.27 -29.86 -1.67
C VAL A 461 2.02 -30.71 -2.70
N GLN A 462 2.18 -30.20 -3.93
CA GLN A 462 2.94 -30.88 -4.97
C GLN A 462 4.43 -31.00 -4.60
N ALA A 463 5.05 -29.91 -4.11
CA ALA A 463 6.45 -29.91 -3.69
C ALA A 463 6.72 -30.92 -2.57
N ASP A 464 5.84 -30.97 -1.56
CA ASP A 464 5.93 -31.93 -0.45
C ASP A 464 5.84 -33.39 -0.93
N ALA A 465 5.02 -33.64 -1.95
CA ALA A 465 4.89 -34.97 -2.56
C ALA A 465 6.17 -35.36 -3.33
N ASP A 466 6.75 -34.43 -4.09
CA ASP A 466 7.97 -34.66 -4.86
C ASP A 466 9.19 -34.88 -3.96
N GLU A 467 9.30 -34.16 -2.84
CA GLU A 467 10.36 -34.35 -1.85
C GLU A 467 10.26 -35.71 -1.14
N LYS A 468 9.03 -36.17 -0.84
CA LYS A 468 8.80 -37.52 -0.28
C LYS A 468 9.15 -38.62 -1.29
N ALA A 469 8.85 -38.42 -2.57
CA ALA A 469 9.14 -39.39 -3.63
C ALA A 469 10.65 -39.50 -3.95
N THR A 470 11.43 -38.45 -3.72
CA THR A 470 12.90 -38.46 -3.92
C THR A 470 13.68 -38.98 -2.72
N LYS A 471 13.09 -38.98 -1.52
CA LYS A 471 13.70 -39.50 -0.28
C LYS A 471 13.35 -40.96 0.04
N GLY A 472 12.35 -41.55 -0.64
CA GLY A 472 11.95 -42.95 -0.52
C GLY A 472 12.49 -43.80 -1.66
#